data_AF-A0AAD7LXP1-F1
#
_entry.id   AF-A0AAD7LXP1-F1
#
_cell.length_a   1.000
_cell.length_b   1.000
_cell.length_c   1.000
_cell.angle_alpha   90.00
_cell.angle_beta   90.00
_cell.angle_gamma   90.00
#
_symmetry.space_group_name_H-M   'P 1'
#
loop_
_entity.id
_entity.type
_entity.pdbx_description
1 polymer ?
#
loop_
_entity_poly.entity_id
_entity_poly.type
_entity_poly.pdbx_seq_one_letter_code
_entity_poly.pdbx_strand_id
1 'polypeptide(L)'
;MEWRKCYLDLILVPLGFLISMGYHVWLWHKVGTQPHTTIIGINAGGWSNWVNAMMKDNYKKNILIVQSLRNTIMGSTLMATASILLCYGLAAVISSTYSVKKH
;
A
#
# COMPACT_ATOMS: atom_id res chain seq x y z
N MET A 1 -1.32 2.12 -39.85
CA MET A 1 -2.16 2.81 -38.83
C MET A 1 -1.79 2.45 -37.39
N GLU A 2 -0.57 1.96 -37.13
CA GLU A 2 -0.12 1.52 -35.79
C GLU A 2 0.45 2.68 -34.95
N TRP A 3 0.97 3.73 -35.59
CA TRP A 3 1.52 4.94 -34.93
C TRP A 3 0.51 5.68 -34.04
N ARG A 4 -0.77 5.71 -34.43
CA ARG A 4 -1.85 6.36 -33.67
C ARG A 4 -2.16 5.65 -32.35
N LYS A 5 -2.04 4.32 -32.32
CA LYS A 5 -2.26 3.51 -31.11
C LYS A 5 -1.14 3.72 -30.10
N CYS A 6 0.12 3.72 -30.54
CA CYS A 6 1.27 3.95 -29.67
C CYS A 6 1.24 5.35 -29.03
N TYR A 7 0.82 6.37 -29.78
CA TYR A 7 0.64 7.72 -29.26
C TYR A 7 -0.49 7.83 -28.22
N LEU A 8 -1.59 7.10 -28.43
CA LEU A 8 -2.69 7.02 -27.47
C LEU A 8 -2.27 6.32 -26.17
N ASP A 9 -1.56 5.19 -26.26
CA ASP A 9 -1.04 4.48 -25.09
C ASP A 9 -0.06 5.34 -24.29
N LEU A 10 0.85 6.04 -25.00
CA LEU A 10 1.86 6.91 -24.41
C LEU A 10 1.27 8.12 -23.69
N ILE A 11 0.05 8.54 -24.01
CA ILE A 11 -0.67 9.62 -23.32
C ILE A 11 -1.59 9.05 -22.24
N LEU A 12 -2.30 7.97 -22.51
CA LEU A 12 -3.31 7.42 -21.62
C LEU A 12 -2.69 6.79 -20.37
N VAL A 13 -1.54 6.13 -20.51
CA VAL A 13 -0.80 5.53 -19.40
C VAL A 13 -0.34 6.58 -18.37
N PRO A 14 0.41 7.64 -18.73
CA PRO A 14 0.79 8.67 -17.77
C PRO A 14 -0.42 9.46 -17.26
N LEU A 15 -1.45 9.69 -18.07
CA LEU A 15 -2.67 10.35 -17.61
C LEU A 15 -3.39 9.54 -16.52
N GLY A 16 -3.53 8.23 -16.70
CA GLY A 16 -4.09 7.34 -15.69
C GLY A 16 -3.25 7.32 -14.40
N PHE A 17 -1.94 7.31 -14.55
CA PHE A 17 -1.01 7.38 -13.41
C PHE A 17 -1.13 8.71 -12.66
N LEU A 18 -1.23 9.83 -13.38
CA LEU A 18 -1.41 11.18 -12.81
C LEU A 18 -2.74 11.31 -12.05
N ILE A 19 -3.83 10.75 -12.57
CA ILE A 19 -5.14 10.77 -11.88
C ILE A 19 -5.07 9.95 -10.60
N SER A 20 -4.47 8.75 -10.64
CA SER A 20 -4.29 7.90 -9.46
C SER A 20 -3.39 8.56 -8.41
N MET A 21 -2.27 9.14 -8.85
CA MET A 21 -1.35 9.85 -7.97
C MET A 21 -1.99 11.11 -7.38
N GLY A 22 -2.75 11.87 -8.17
CA GLY A 22 -3.53 13.01 -7.70
C GLY A 22 -4.59 12.61 -6.66
N TYR A 23 -5.29 11.49 -6.86
CA TYR A 23 -6.24 10.95 -5.90
C TYR A 23 -5.56 10.59 -4.57
N HIS A 24 -4.43 9.90 -4.62
CA HIS A 24 -3.68 9.53 -3.41
C HIS A 24 -3.07 10.74 -2.69
N VAL A 25 -2.56 11.74 -3.42
CA VAL A 25 -2.07 12.99 -2.83
C VAL A 25 -3.21 13.79 -2.21
N TRP A 26 -4.36 13.87 -2.87
CA TRP A 26 -5.55 14.52 -2.33
C TRP A 26 -6.06 13.80 -1.07
N LEU A 27 -6.10 12.46 -1.11
CA LEU A 27 -6.46 11.63 0.04
C LEU A 27 -5.47 11.85 1.20
N TRP A 28 -4.16 11.86 0.93
CA TRP A 28 -3.12 12.09 1.93
C TRP A 28 -3.20 13.50 2.51
N HIS A 29 -3.44 14.50 1.68
CA HIS A 29 -3.65 15.89 2.09
C HIS A 29 -4.89 16.03 2.96
N LYS A 30 -6.01 15.38 2.59
CA LYS A 30 -7.25 15.36 3.40
C LYS A 30 -7.06 14.66 4.74
N VAL A 31 -6.30 13.56 4.76
CA VAL A 31 -5.94 12.84 5.99
C VAL A 31 -5.06 13.70 6.92
N GLY A 32 -4.16 14.52 6.37
CA GLY A 32 -3.27 15.39 7.15
C GLY A 32 -3.89 16.69 7.66
N THR A 33 -4.78 17.30 6.87
CA THR A 33 -5.36 18.63 7.20
C THR A 33 -6.61 18.58 8.07
N GLN A 34 -7.32 17.45 8.14
CA GLN A 34 -8.55 17.28 8.95
C GLN A 34 -8.54 15.97 9.75
N PRO A 35 -7.74 15.89 10.84
CA PRO A 35 -7.60 14.67 11.64
C PRO A 35 -8.87 14.22 12.36
N HIS A 36 -9.94 15.02 12.39
CA HIS A 36 -11.22 14.70 13.05
C HIS A 36 -12.33 14.17 12.13
N THR A 37 -12.14 14.17 10.80
CA THR A 37 -13.21 13.79 9.85
C THR A 37 -12.87 12.57 9.00
N THR A 38 -11.65 12.02 9.13
CA THR A 38 -11.25 10.81 8.41
C THR A 38 -10.64 9.79 9.37
N ILE A 39 -11.21 8.57 9.39
CA ILE A 39 -10.86 7.47 10.31
C ILE A 39 -9.35 7.18 10.34
N ILE A 40 -8.65 7.43 9.24
CA ILE A 40 -7.20 7.21 9.09
C ILE A 40 -6.37 8.20 9.94
N GLY A 41 -6.79 9.48 10.01
CA GLY A 41 -6.11 10.50 10.80
C GLY A 41 -6.31 10.30 12.32
N ILE A 42 -7.53 9.94 12.72
CA ILE A 42 -7.83 9.54 14.11
C ILE A 42 -7.07 8.27 14.47
N ASN A 43 -6.92 7.31 13.56
CA ASN A 43 -6.20 6.06 13.84
C ASN A 43 -4.69 6.29 14.01
N ALA A 44 -4.06 7.15 13.20
CA ALA A 44 -2.64 7.46 13.35
C ALA A 44 -2.35 8.26 14.63
N GLY A 45 -3.15 9.30 14.90
CA GLY A 45 -3.05 10.07 16.15
C GLY A 45 -3.43 9.23 17.37
N GLY A 46 -4.45 8.40 17.24
CA GLY A 46 -4.94 7.47 18.24
C GLY A 46 -3.91 6.39 18.57
N TRP A 47 -3.13 5.91 17.60
CA TRP A 47 -2.04 4.96 17.87
C TRP A 47 -0.92 5.61 18.68
N SER A 48 -0.52 6.84 18.34
CA SER A 48 0.48 7.58 19.11
C SER A 48 -0.01 7.90 20.53
N ASN A 49 -1.26 8.39 20.66
CA ASN A 49 -1.87 8.68 21.95
C ASN A 49 -2.11 7.42 22.79
N TRP A 50 -2.48 6.31 22.16
CA TRP A 50 -2.67 5.01 22.80
C TRP A 50 -1.34 4.45 23.30
N VAL A 51 -0.27 4.48 22.49
CA VAL A 51 1.06 4.09 22.93
C VAL A 51 1.50 4.96 24.12
N ASN A 52 1.32 6.27 24.03
CA ASN A 52 1.75 7.18 25.10
C ASN A 52 0.94 7.00 26.39
N ALA A 53 -0.37 6.78 26.28
CA ALA A 53 -1.25 6.46 27.40
C ALA A 53 -0.89 5.11 28.04
N MET A 54 -0.60 4.11 27.21
CA MET A 54 -0.34 2.75 27.67
C MET A 54 1.10 2.57 28.20
N MET A 55 2.05 3.39 27.74
CA MET A 55 3.38 3.54 28.35
C MET A 55 3.35 4.25 29.71
N LYS A 56 2.47 5.25 29.88
CA LYS A 56 2.24 5.90 31.17
C LYS A 56 1.55 4.98 32.18
N ASP A 57 0.69 4.09 31.71
CA ASP A 57 -0.20 3.33 32.58
C ASP A 57 0.55 2.25 33.37
N ASN A 58 1.40 1.39 32.78
CA ASN A 58 2.06 0.30 33.54
C ASN A 58 3.27 -0.36 32.81
N TYR A 59 4.41 -0.56 33.49
CA TYR A 59 5.63 -1.21 32.93
C TYR A 59 5.38 -2.58 32.26
N LYS A 60 4.41 -3.36 32.76
CA LYS A 60 4.04 -4.67 32.20
C LYS A 60 3.36 -4.59 30.83
N LYS A 61 2.70 -3.48 30.49
CA LYS A 61 1.98 -3.31 29.20
C LYS A 61 2.90 -2.87 28.05
N ASN A 62 4.08 -2.33 28.36
CA ASN A 62 5.08 -1.90 27.37
C ASN A 62 5.54 -3.04 26.45
N ILE A 63 5.71 -4.25 27.00
CA ILE A 63 6.13 -5.43 26.23
C ILE A 63 5.06 -5.83 25.22
N LEU A 64 3.78 -5.73 25.60
CA LEU A 64 2.63 -6.03 24.74
C LEU A 64 2.54 -5.07 23.55
N ILE A 65 2.81 -3.77 23.77
CA ILE A 65 2.86 -2.76 22.70
C ILE A 65 3.97 -3.08 21.70
N VAL A 66 5.19 -3.36 22.18
CA VAL A 66 6.33 -3.71 21.34
C VAL A 66 6.05 -4.98 20.55
N GLN A 67 5.44 -5.99 21.18
CA GLN A 67 5.05 -7.22 20.51
C GLN A 67 3.97 -6.99 19.45
N SER A 68 2.97 -6.16 19.74
CA SER A 68 1.92 -5.77 18.80
C SER A 68 2.50 -5.05 17.57
N LEU A 69 3.42 -4.11 17.78
CA LEU A 69 4.11 -3.42 16.69
C LEU A 69 4.90 -4.40 15.80
N ARG A 70 5.66 -5.32 16.41
CA ARG A 70 6.38 -6.36 15.65
C ARG A 70 5.42 -7.26 14.87
N ASN A 71 4.27 -7.60 15.44
CA ASN A 71 3.25 -8.40 14.77
C ASN A 71 2.67 -7.69 13.54
N THR A 72 2.40 -6.38 13.65
CA THR A 72 1.93 -5.57 12.51
C THR A 72 2.99 -5.47 11.43
N ILE A 73 4.25 -5.20 11.79
CA ILE A 73 5.37 -5.13 10.82
C ILE A 73 5.55 -6.47 10.11
N MET A 74 5.57 -7.58 10.88
CA MET A 74 5.69 -8.93 10.33
C MET A 74 4.52 -9.24 9.38
N GLY A 75 3.28 -8.90 9.76
CA GLY A 75 2.10 -9.07 8.90
C GLY A 75 2.19 -8.30 7.59
N SER A 76 2.62 -7.03 7.63
CA SER A 76 2.84 -6.22 6.43
C SER A 76 3.93 -6.82 5.53
N THR A 77 5.05 -7.28 6.10
CA THR A 77 6.11 -7.92 5.31
C THR A 77 5.69 -9.25 4.69
N LEU A 78 4.91 -10.07 5.42
CA LEU A 78 4.35 -11.32 4.91
C LEU A 78 3.38 -11.07 3.74
N MET A 79 2.53 -10.05 3.88
CA MET A 79 1.61 -9.68 2.81
C MET A 79 2.37 -9.14 1.59
N ALA A 80 3.43 -8.35 1.80
CA ALA A 80 4.28 -7.87 0.72
C ALA A 80 4.99 -9.02 -0.02
N THR A 81 5.56 -10.00 0.69
CA THR A 81 6.20 -11.16 0.07
C THR A 81 5.19 -12.04 -0.67
N ALA A 82 3.97 -12.20 -0.13
CA ALA A 82 2.89 -12.89 -0.83
C ALA A 82 2.50 -12.18 -2.14
N SER A 83 2.39 -10.85 -2.14
CA SER A 83 2.13 -10.08 -3.37
C SER A 83 3.25 -10.27 -4.41
N ILE A 84 4.52 -10.22 -4.00
CA ILE A 84 5.66 -10.46 -4.90
C ILE A 84 5.60 -11.86 -5.50
N LEU A 85 5.32 -12.87 -4.67
CA LEU A 85 5.19 -14.26 -5.12
C LEU A 85 4.07 -14.40 -6.17
N LEU A 86 2.92 -13.77 -5.94
CA LEU A 86 1.81 -13.76 -6.89
C LEU A 86 2.19 -13.07 -8.20
N CYS A 87 2.85 -11.92 -8.15
CA CYS A 87 3.33 -11.21 -9.35
C CYS A 87 4.31 -12.09 -10.14
N TYR A 88 5.26 -12.74 -9.47
CA TYR A 88 6.23 -13.62 -10.12
C TYR A 88 5.57 -14.87 -10.71
N GLY A 89 4.61 -15.47 -9.98
CA GLY A 89 3.83 -16.61 -10.47
C GLY A 89 3.01 -16.26 -11.71
N LEU A 90 2.34 -15.11 -11.72
CA LEU A 90 1.62 -14.61 -12.90
C LEU A 90 2.57 -14.37 -14.07
N ALA A 91 3.71 -13.72 -13.84
CA ALA A 91 4.71 -13.49 -14.88
C ALA A 91 5.23 -14.82 -15.48
N ALA A 92 5.49 -15.83 -14.63
CA ALA A 92 5.93 -17.15 -15.08
C ALA A 92 4.86 -17.89 -15.90
N VAL A 93 3.59 -17.86 -15.47
CA VAL A 93 2.46 -18.48 -16.21
C VAL A 93 2.22 -17.78 -17.55
N ILE A 94 2.29 -16.45 -17.58
CA ILE A 94 2.17 -15.68 -18.81
C ILE A 94 3.35 -16.04 -19.75
N SER A 95 4.58 -16.06 -19.23
CA SER A 95 5.78 -16.42 -20.02
C SER A 95 5.70 -17.84 -20.58
N SER A 96 5.22 -18.82 -19.81
CA SER A 96 5.06 -20.19 -20.30
C SER A 96 3.97 -20.31 -21.35
N THR A 97 2.86 -19.57 -21.19
CA THR A 97 1.75 -19.55 -22.16
C THR A 97 2.16 -18.89 -23.48
N TYR A 98 2.92 -17.79 -23.44
CA TYR A 98 3.46 -17.17 -24.66
C TYR A 98 4.53 -18.04 -25.34
N SER A 99 5.34 -18.78 -24.56
CA SER A 99 6.32 -19.72 -25.12
C SER A 99 5.65 -20.93 -25.80
N VAL A 100 4.52 -21.42 -25.27
CA VAL A 100 3.75 -22.51 -25.87
C VAL A 100 3.13 -22.12 -27.22
N LYS A 101 2.81 -20.85 -27.45
CA LYS A 101 2.20 -20.37 -28.69
C LYS A 101 3.20 -20.11 -29.83
N LYS A 102 4.49 -20.35 -29.61
CA LYS A 102 5.57 -20.09 -30.57
C LYS A 102 5.91 -21.28 -31.48
N HIS A 103 5.10 -22.35 -31.47
CA HIS A 103 5.23 -23.51 -32.34
C HIS A 103 4.02 -23.65 -33.27
#